data_AF-A0A1F2PKC3-F1
#
_entry.id   AF-A0A1F2PKC3-F1
#
_cell.length_a   1.000
_cell.length_b   1.000
_cell.length_c   1.000
_cell.angle_alpha   90.00
_cell.angle_beta   90.00
_cell.angle_gamma   90.00
#
_symmetry.space_group_name_H-M   'P 1'
#
loop_
_entity.id
_entity.type
_entity.pdbx_description
1 polymer ?
#
loop_
_entity_poly.entity_id
_entity_poly.type
_entity_poly.pdbx_seq_one_letter_code
_entity_poly.pdbx_strand_id
1 'polypeptide(L)'
;MRYKVIGNKECSKLFLKINTNNKRKQKVSFEAGRFEGIVKEENFGFTLIELVSVIAIISVLIGIAIPTYCGFMQVAESRLCEVNRSVIERLYTAYLLENEHADRLFNQFFIENFDEICPADGAIGYVDGKVKCSVHIDKNESADDEQAGGEVPWL
;
A
#
# COMPACT_ATOMS: atom_id res chain seq x y z
N MET A 1 5.08 -19.01 -2.67
CA MET A 1 3.95 -18.28 -2.06
C MET A 1 4.15 -16.80 -2.35
N ARG A 2 3.37 -16.21 -3.26
CA ARG A 2 3.38 -14.76 -3.51
C ARG A 2 2.39 -14.13 -2.55
N TYR A 3 2.87 -13.39 -1.56
CA TYR A 3 2.01 -12.60 -0.70
C TYR A 3 1.57 -11.37 -1.50
N LYS A 4 0.27 -11.25 -1.77
CA LYS A 4 -0.31 -10.02 -2.32
C LYS A 4 -0.43 -9.04 -1.16
N VAL A 5 0.48 -8.08 -1.09
CA VAL A 5 0.32 -6.95 -0.17
C VAL A 5 -0.92 -6.22 -0.63
N ILE A 6 -1.98 -6.27 0.17
CA ILE A 6 -3.23 -5.54 -0.11
C ILE A 6 -2.90 -4.06 0.11
N GLY A 7 -2.37 -3.43 -0.95
CA GLY A 7 -2.22 -1.99 -1.09
C GLY A 7 -3.57 -1.33 -0.85
N ASN A 8 -3.56 -0.30 -0.02
CA ASN A 8 -4.69 -0.03 0.83
C ASN A 8 -5.75 0.82 0.13
N LYS A 9 -7.00 0.32 0.06
CA LYS A 9 -8.16 1.21 0.12
C LYS A 9 -8.37 1.61 1.58
N GLU A 10 -7.51 2.54 2.00
CA GLU A 10 -7.54 3.35 3.23
C GLU A 10 -6.86 2.83 4.51
N CYS A 11 -5.56 3.12 4.59
CA CYS A 11 -4.70 2.88 5.75
C CYS A 11 -5.14 3.66 6.99
N SER A 12 -5.75 4.84 6.81
CA SER A 12 -6.35 5.62 7.90
C SER A 12 -7.63 4.99 8.48
N LYS A 13 -8.29 4.07 7.76
CA LYS A 13 -9.56 3.48 8.17
C LYS A 13 -9.43 2.27 9.10
N LEU A 14 -8.21 1.79 9.37
CA LEU A 14 -7.96 0.73 10.37
C LEU A 14 -8.20 1.19 11.81
N PHE A 15 -8.27 2.51 12.08
CA PHE A 15 -8.76 3.06 13.35
C PHE A 15 -10.03 3.92 13.20
N LEU A 16 -10.35 4.40 11.98
CA LEU A 16 -11.41 5.40 11.76
C LEU A 16 -12.43 5.04 10.67
N LYS A 17 -12.70 3.74 10.42
CA LYS A 17 -13.97 3.35 9.78
C LYS A 17 -15.05 3.07 10.83
N ILE A 18 -15.25 4.02 11.76
CA ILE A 18 -16.63 4.26 12.22
C ILE A 18 -17.32 4.96 11.06
N ASN A 19 -18.27 4.30 10.43
CA ASN A 19 -19.08 4.88 9.37
C ASN A 19 -19.88 6.08 9.91
N THR A 20 -19.45 7.30 9.61
CA THR A 20 -20.05 8.56 10.05
C THR A 20 -21.03 9.16 9.03
N ASN A 21 -21.82 8.34 8.33
CA ASN A 21 -22.94 8.84 7.52
C ASN A 21 -24.29 8.87 8.25
N ASN A 22 -24.33 8.58 9.55
CA ASN A 22 -25.59 8.61 10.31
C ASN A 22 -25.39 9.18 11.73
N LYS A 23 -25.93 10.39 11.98
CA LYS A 23 -25.87 11.13 13.26
C LYS A 23 -26.76 10.53 14.37
N ARG A 24 -26.74 9.22 14.60
CA ARG A 24 -27.37 8.61 15.78
C ARG A 24 -26.54 7.43 16.29
N LYS A 25 -25.94 7.64 17.46
CA LYS A 25 -25.41 6.60 18.36
C LYS A 25 -24.29 5.75 17.77
N GLN A 26 -23.08 6.29 17.88
CA GLN A 26 -21.88 5.49 17.83
C GLN A 26 -21.83 4.60 19.10
N LYS A 27 -22.48 3.45 19.03
CA LYS A 27 -22.25 2.35 19.95
C LYS A 27 -21.04 1.61 19.40
N VAL A 28 -19.87 1.81 20.01
CA VAL A 28 -18.75 0.89 19.82
C VAL A 28 -19.16 -0.40 20.53
N SER A 29 -19.96 -1.22 19.84
CA SER A 29 -20.18 -2.59 20.27
C SER A 29 -18.87 -3.33 20.02
N PHE A 30 -18.08 -3.45 21.07
CA PHE A 30 -17.04 -4.46 21.13
C PHE A 30 -17.76 -5.80 21.22
N GLU A 31 -18.05 -6.43 20.07
CA GLU A 31 -18.41 -7.85 20.05
C GLU A 31 -17.16 -8.59 20.52
N ALA A 32 -17.07 -8.83 21.83
CA ALA A 32 -16.06 -9.72 22.37
C ALA A 32 -16.24 -11.06 21.64
N GLY A 33 -15.28 -11.37 20.76
CA GLY A 33 -15.29 -12.63 20.02
C GLY A 33 -15.48 -13.77 21.02
N ARG A 34 -16.53 -14.57 20.81
CA ARG A 34 -16.79 -15.77 21.60
C ARG A 34 -15.62 -16.73 21.36
N PHE A 35 -14.68 -16.75 22.30
CA PHE A 35 -13.52 -17.63 22.26
C PHE A 35 -13.92 -18.99 22.82
N GLU A 36 -14.31 -19.93 21.95
CA GLU A 36 -14.51 -21.33 22.33
C GLU A 36 -13.14 -22.01 22.39
N GLY A 37 -12.42 -21.80 23.49
CA GLY A 37 -11.15 -22.48 23.78
C GLY A 37 -11.39 -23.78 24.55
N ILE A 38 -10.88 -24.90 24.02
CA ILE A 38 -10.72 -26.15 24.78
C ILE A 38 -9.40 -26.05 25.56
N VAL A 39 -9.47 -25.84 26.87
CA VAL A 39 -8.31 -25.85 27.77
C VAL A 39 -8.01 -27.31 28.13
N LYS A 40 -6.84 -27.81 27.70
CA LYS A 40 -6.26 -29.05 28.26
C LYS A 40 -5.37 -28.67 29.42
N GLU A 41 -5.55 -29.34 30.57
CA GLU A 41 -4.77 -29.09 31.76
C GLU A 41 -3.37 -29.68 31.64
N GLU A 42 -2.40 -28.79 31.42
CA GLU A 42 -1.00 -29.00 31.77
C GLU A 42 -0.59 -27.75 32.56
N ASN A 43 -0.29 -27.92 33.85
CA ASN A 43 -0.12 -26.81 34.80
C ASN A 43 1.15 -25.99 34.50
N PHE A 44 1.01 -24.94 33.70
CA PHE A 44 1.89 -23.77 33.68
C PHE A 44 1.00 -22.52 33.78
N GLY A 45 0.99 -21.91 34.96
CA GLY A 45 0.10 -20.80 35.28
C GLY A 45 0.60 -19.47 34.74
N PHE A 46 0.05 -19.02 33.61
CA PHE A 46 0.05 -17.59 33.27
C PHE A 46 -0.91 -16.87 34.21
N THR A 47 -0.44 -15.81 34.87
CA THR A 47 -1.30 -15.04 35.76
C THR A 47 -2.26 -14.16 34.94
N LEU A 48 -3.51 -14.00 35.38
CA LEU A 48 -4.47 -13.13 34.68
C LEU A 48 -3.96 -11.69 34.53
N ILE A 49 -3.18 -11.22 35.51
CA ILE A 49 -2.57 -9.89 35.50
C ILE A 49 -1.52 -9.73 34.41
N GLU A 50 -0.74 -10.78 34.14
CA GLU A 50 0.29 -10.77 33.08
C GLU A 50 -0.36 -10.53 31.72
N LEU A 51 -1.43 -11.27 31.40
CA LEU A 51 -2.17 -11.08 30.15
C LEU A 51 -2.79 -9.67 30.04
N VAL A 52 -3.43 -9.18 31.11
CA VAL A 52 -4.07 -7.85 31.13
C VAL A 52 -3.05 -6.73 30.93
N SER A 53 -1.86 -6.85 31.52
CA SER A 53 -0.79 -5.87 31.35
C SER A 53 -0.24 -5.84 29.91
N VAL A 54 -0.10 -7.00 29.27
CA VAL A 54 0.41 -7.12 27.90
C VAL A 54 -0.54 -6.47 26.90
N ILE A 55 -1.84 -6.77 26.97
CA ILE A 55 -2.83 -6.16 26.07
C ILE A 55 -2.95 -4.64 26.30
N ALA A 56 -2.75 -4.18 27.55
CA ALA A 56 -2.73 -2.76 27.88
C ALA A 56 -1.57 -2.05 27.16
N ILE A 57 -0.35 -2.59 27.23
CA ILE A 57 0.82 -2.01 26.57
C ILE A 57 0.67 -2.06 25.04
N ILE A 58 0.22 -3.20 24.48
CA ILE A 58 0.02 -3.35 23.03
C ILE A 58 -0.99 -2.33 22.50
N SER A 59 -2.08 -2.06 23.23
CA SER A 59 -3.09 -1.08 22.79
C SER A 59 -2.53 0.34 22.64
N VAL A 60 -1.63 0.75 23.55
CA VAL A 60 -0.97 2.05 23.51
C VAL A 60 -0.01 2.13 22.33
N LEU A 61 0.77 1.07 22.09
CA LEU A 61 1.72 1.00 20.98
C LEU A 61 1.00 1.05 19.62
N ILE A 62 -0.07 0.27 19.46
CA ILE A 62 -0.86 0.24 18.22
C ILE A 62 -1.43 1.62 17.90
N GLY A 63 -1.87 2.37 18.91
CA GLY A 63 -2.40 3.73 18.75
C GLY A 63 -1.44 4.69 18.04
N ILE A 64 -0.13 4.55 18.29
CA ILE A 64 0.91 5.40 17.67
C ILE A 64 1.48 4.74 16.39
N ALA A 65 1.57 3.41 16.36
CA ALA A 65 2.17 2.67 15.25
C ALA A 65 1.35 2.74 13.96
N ILE A 66 0.01 2.70 14.05
CA ILE A 66 -0.86 2.74 12.86
C ILE A 66 -0.70 4.03 12.03
N PRO A 67 -0.89 5.24 12.56
CA PRO A 67 -0.83 6.46 11.74
C PRO A 67 0.55 6.68 11.13
N THR A 68 1.61 6.34 11.85
CA THR A 68 2.98 6.46 11.37
C THR A 68 3.25 5.49 10.22
N TYR A 69 2.90 4.21 10.37
CA TYR A 69 3.03 3.21 9.31
C TYR A 69 2.25 3.57 8.04
N CYS A 70 1.04 4.12 8.19
CA CYS A 70 0.20 4.56 7.07
C CYS A 70 0.84 5.67 6.22
N GLY A 71 1.56 6.59 6.86
CA GLY A 71 2.26 7.67 6.16
C GLY A 71 3.43 7.13 5.32
N PHE A 72 4.21 6.20 5.89
CA PHE A 72 5.31 5.57 5.17
C PHE A 72 4.83 4.74 3.97
N MET A 73 3.70 4.04 4.11
CA MET A 73 3.13 3.25 3.03
C MET A 73 2.80 4.14 1.82
N GLN A 74 2.11 5.28 2.01
CA GLN A 74 1.77 6.18 0.90
C GLN A 74 2.99 6.72 0.15
N VAL A 75 4.05 7.05 0.89
CA VAL A 75 5.32 7.50 0.28
C VAL A 75 5.97 6.38 -0.51
N ALA A 76 5.97 5.16 0.03
CA ALA A 76 6.49 3.99 -0.67
C ALA A 76 5.68 3.69 -1.94
N GLU A 77 4.34 3.71 -1.87
CA GLU A 77 3.45 3.48 -3.02
C GLU A 77 3.69 4.51 -4.13
N SER A 78 3.89 5.78 -3.76
CA SER A 78 4.20 6.85 -4.71
C SER A 78 5.55 6.60 -5.41
N ARG A 79 6.60 6.28 -4.62
CA ARG A 79 7.94 6.00 -5.15
C ARG A 79 7.99 4.74 -6.02
N LEU A 80 7.32 3.67 -5.61
CA LEU A 80 7.24 2.44 -6.40
C LEU A 80 6.51 2.69 -7.72
N CYS A 81 5.43 3.46 -7.69
CA CYS A 81 4.71 3.81 -8.90
C CYS A 81 5.55 4.68 -9.84
N GLU A 82 6.33 5.63 -9.31
CA GLU A 82 7.26 6.45 -10.10
C GLU A 82 8.35 5.61 -10.77
N VAL A 83 9.04 4.76 -10.01
CA VAL A 83 10.09 3.89 -10.55
C VAL A 83 9.52 2.93 -11.59
N ASN A 84 8.41 2.25 -11.29
CA ASN A 84 7.79 1.31 -12.23
C ASN A 84 7.35 2.00 -13.53
N ARG A 85 6.79 3.21 -13.45
CA ARG A 85 6.43 4.01 -14.64
C ARG A 85 7.65 4.33 -15.50
N SER A 86 8.76 4.74 -14.89
CA SER A 86 10.01 5.03 -15.62
C SER A 86 10.57 3.80 -16.34
N VAL A 87 10.43 2.61 -15.76
CA VAL A 87 10.86 1.35 -16.37
C VAL A 87 10.00 1.03 -17.60
N ILE A 88 8.68 1.16 -17.47
CA ILE A 88 7.74 0.92 -18.58
C ILE A 88 7.95 1.94 -19.68
N GLU A 89 8.18 3.20 -19.35
CA GLU A 89 8.45 4.25 -20.33
C GLU A 89 9.66 3.87 -21.19
N ARG A 90 10.75 3.41 -20.58
CA ARG A 90 11.95 2.96 -21.31
C ARG A 90 11.68 1.74 -22.18
N LEU A 91 10.99 0.74 -21.63
CA LEU A 91 10.67 -0.50 -22.36
C LEU A 91 9.73 -0.23 -23.54
N TYR A 92 8.70 0.58 -23.33
CA TYR A 92 7.75 0.93 -24.36
C TYR A 92 8.37 1.85 -25.41
N THR A 93 9.23 2.81 -25.01
CA THR A 93 9.97 3.64 -25.96
C THR A 93 10.90 2.79 -26.85
N ALA A 94 11.54 1.77 -26.29
CA ALA A 94 12.32 0.82 -27.09
C ALA A 94 11.44 0.01 -28.06
N TYR A 95 10.24 -0.40 -27.62
CA TYR A 95 9.26 -1.09 -28.48
C TYR A 95 8.75 -0.20 -29.64
N LEU A 96 8.66 1.12 -29.42
CA LEU A 96 8.28 2.10 -30.43
C LEU A 96 9.37 2.36 -31.49
N LEU A 97 10.59 1.81 -31.34
CA LEU A 97 11.59 1.86 -32.41
C LEU A 97 11.22 0.97 -33.60
N GLU A 98 10.44 -0.09 -33.35
CA GLU A 98 10.01 -1.06 -34.36
C GLU A 98 8.53 -0.89 -34.75
N ASN A 99 7.74 -0.14 -33.96
CA ASN A 99 6.29 -0.01 -34.12
C ASN A 99 5.84 1.45 -33.96
N GLU A 100 4.79 1.86 -34.69
CA GLU A 100 4.17 3.18 -34.50
C GLU A 100 3.28 3.18 -33.24
N HIS A 101 3.29 4.29 -32.50
CA HIS A 101 2.49 4.40 -31.28
C HIS A 101 0.99 4.42 -31.57
N ALA A 102 0.24 3.62 -30.82
CA ALA A 102 -1.21 3.72 -30.71
C ALA A 102 -1.66 3.36 -29.29
N ASP A 103 -2.68 4.03 -28.77
CA ASP A 103 -3.22 3.77 -27.42
C ASP A 103 -3.59 2.30 -27.19
N ARG A 104 -4.10 1.63 -28.23
CA ARG A 104 -4.44 0.21 -28.19
C ARG A 104 -3.20 -0.68 -28.04
N LEU A 105 -2.10 -0.32 -28.70
CA LEU A 105 -0.84 -1.05 -28.62
C LEU A 105 -0.21 -0.89 -27.23
N PHE A 106 -0.27 0.32 -26.64
CA PHE A 106 0.20 0.52 -25.28
C PHE A 106 -0.60 -0.33 -24.28
N ASN A 107 -1.93 -0.30 -24.35
CA ASN A 107 -2.77 -1.09 -23.46
C ASN A 107 -2.53 -2.61 -23.62
N GLN A 108 -2.34 -3.07 -24.86
CA GLN A 108 -2.02 -4.48 -25.12
C GLN A 108 -0.65 -4.86 -24.54
N PHE A 109 0.39 -4.08 -24.85
CA PHE A 109 1.73 -4.27 -24.29
C PHE A 109 1.71 -4.27 -22.76
N PHE A 110 0.94 -3.36 -22.17
CA PHE A 110 0.78 -3.23 -20.73
C PHE A 110 0.19 -4.50 -20.11
N ILE A 111 -0.94 -4.99 -20.64
CA ILE A 111 -1.64 -6.18 -20.12
C ILE A 111 -0.80 -7.45 -20.30
N GLU A 112 -0.04 -7.56 -21.39
CA GLU A 112 0.77 -8.75 -21.68
C GLU A 112 2.05 -8.83 -20.83
N ASN A 113 2.65 -7.69 -20.49
CA ASN A 113 3.96 -7.64 -19.84
C ASN A 113 3.90 -7.29 -18.35
N PHE A 114 2.79 -6.74 -17.86
CA PHE A 114 2.69 -6.24 -16.50
C PHE A 114 1.33 -6.53 -15.86
N ASP A 115 1.35 -7.05 -14.63
CA ASP A 115 0.13 -7.34 -13.85
C ASP A 115 -0.27 -6.17 -12.92
N GLU A 116 0.66 -5.66 -12.11
CA GLU A 116 0.38 -4.65 -11.09
C GLU A 116 1.57 -3.72 -10.91
N ILE A 117 1.38 -2.45 -11.30
CA ILE A 117 2.44 -1.43 -11.34
C ILE A 117 2.25 -0.36 -10.28
N CYS A 118 1.00 0.01 -10.03
CA CYS A 118 0.63 0.97 -9.02
C CYS A 118 -0.02 0.22 -7.84
N PRO A 119 0.60 0.21 -6.65
CA PRO A 119 0.03 -0.46 -5.49
C PRO A 119 -1.25 0.22 -4.98
N ALA A 120 -1.52 1.45 -5.43
CA ALA A 120 -2.73 2.21 -5.14
C ALA A 120 -3.86 1.97 -6.17
N ASP A 121 -3.76 0.93 -7.00
CA ASP A 121 -4.71 0.61 -8.09
C ASP A 121 -4.92 1.78 -9.08
N GLY A 122 -3.88 2.57 -9.33
CA GLY A 122 -3.94 3.67 -10.28
C GLY A 122 -3.97 3.18 -11.73
N ALA A 123 -4.91 3.70 -12.53
CA ALA A 123 -4.92 3.51 -13.97
C ALA A 123 -3.68 4.19 -14.60
N ILE A 124 -3.03 3.48 -15.51
CA ILE A 124 -1.82 3.91 -16.21
C ILE A 124 -2.16 4.24 -17.65
N GLY A 125 -1.63 5.34 -18.17
CA GLY A 125 -1.76 5.74 -19.57
C GLY A 125 -0.43 6.25 -20.12
N TYR A 126 -0.29 6.24 -21.44
CA TYR A 126 0.86 6.81 -22.13
C TYR A 126 0.41 8.07 -22.87
N VAL A 127 0.96 9.23 -22.51
CA VAL A 127 0.58 10.53 -23.08
C VAL A 127 1.83 11.37 -23.24
N ASP A 128 2.02 11.98 -24.42
CA ASP A 128 3.15 12.87 -24.74
C ASP A 128 4.54 12.24 -24.48
N GLY A 129 4.68 10.95 -24.80
CA GLY A 129 5.95 10.24 -24.60
C GLY A 129 6.21 9.75 -23.17
N LYS A 130 5.31 10.05 -22.22
CA LYS A 130 5.48 9.70 -20.80
C LYS A 130 4.38 8.80 -20.29
N VAL A 131 4.74 7.92 -19.36
CA VAL A 131 3.77 7.07 -18.66
C VAL A 131 3.19 7.83 -17.46
N LYS A 132 1.89 8.13 -17.48
CA LYS A 132 1.16 8.85 -16.42
C LYS A 132 0.30 7.90 -15.58
N CYS A 133 0.25 8.15 -14.28
CA CYS A 133 -0.67 7.49 -13.35
C CYS A 133 -1.83 8.44 -13.01
N SER A 134 -3.03 7.89 -12.90
CA SER A 134 -4.23 8.64 -12.46
C SER A 134 -4.22 9.02 -10.98
N VAL A 135 -3.45 8.32 -10.14
CA VAL A 135 -3.40 8.52 -8.68
C VAL A 135 -2.18 9.34 -8.25
N HIS A 136 -1.02 9.08 -8.86
CA HIS A 136 0.23 9.78 -8.55
C HIS A 136 0.57 10.76 -9.68
N ILE A 137 0.41 12.06 -9.42
CA ILE A 137 0.75 13.14 -10.35
C ILE A 137 2.21 13.52 -10.14
N ASP A 138 2.96 13.60 -11.24
CA ASP A 138 4.36 13.99 -11.21
C ASP A 138 4.46 15.47 -10.80
N LYS A 139 5.03 15.71 -9.62
CA LYS A 139 5.40 17.05 -9.18
C LYS A 139 6.75 17.40 -9.83
N ASN A 140 6.74 17.71 -11.13
CA ASN A 140 7.60 18.73 -11.74
C ASN A 140 7.68 18.60 -13.27
N GLU A 141 7.24 19.65 -13.95
CA GLU A 141 8.08 20.29 -14.96
C GLU A 141 8.81 21.44 -14.25
N SER A 142 10.05 21.23 -13.84
CA SER A 142 11.11 22.25 -13.61
C SER A 142 12.26 21.62 -12.83
N ALA A 143 13.38 21.48 -13.52
CA ALA A 143 14.77 21.51 -13.07
C ALA A 143 15.19 20.76 -11.78
N ASP A 144 16.15 19.86 -12.03
CA ASP A 144 17.24 19.42 -11.17
C ASP A 144 16.99 18.19 -10.30
N ASP A 145 17.64 17.11 -10.76
CA ASP A 145 17.73 15.79 -10.20
C ASP A 145 18.34 15.82 -8.78
N GLU A 146 17.50 15.91 -7.74
CA GLU A 146 17.85 15.35 -6.43
C GLU A 146 17.46 13.87 -6.42
N GLN A 147 18.30 13.08 -7.10
CA GLN A 147 18.30 11.63 -6.99
C GLN A 147 18.82 11.24 -5.60
N ALA A 148 17.92 11.24 -4.61
CA ALA A 148 18.11 10.45 -3.39
C ALA A 148 17.89 8.96 -3.71
N GLY A 149 18.74 8.43 -4.58
CA GLY A 149 18.88 7.01 -4.83
C GLY A 149 19.56 6.38 -3.62
N GLY A 150 18.77 5.86 -2.69
CA GLY A 150 19.24 4.88 -1.73
C GLY A 150 19.59 3.59 -2.48
N GLU A 151 20.75 3.57 -3.12
CA GLU A 151 21.40 2.33 -3.49
C GLU A 151 21.65 1.53 -2.22
N VAL A 152 21.00 0.37 -2.10
CA VAL A 152 21.29 -0.62 -1.06
C VAL A 152 22.48 -1.44 -1.56
N PRO A 153 23.66 -1.36 -0.92
CA PRO A 153 24.80 -2.20 -1.27
C PRO A 153 24.51 -3.64 -0.83
N TRP A 154 24.44 -4.58 -1.77
CA TRP A 154 24.46 -6.00 -1.46
C TRP A 154 25.90 -6.46 -1.20
N LEU A 155 26.10 -7.03 -0.02
CA LEU A 155 27.30 -7.74 0.45
C LEU A 155 27.07 -9.25 0.30
#